data_AF-A0A414LFA7-F1
#
_entry.id   AF-A0A414LFA7-F1
#
_cell.length_a   1.000
_cell.length_b   1.000
_cell.length_c   1.000
_cell.angle_alpha   90.00
_cell.angle_beta   90.00
_cell.angle_gamma   90.00
#
_symmetry.space_group_name_H-M   'P 1'
#
loop_
_entity.id
_entity.type
_entity.pdbx_description
1 polymer ?
#
loop_
_entity_poly.entity_id
_entity_poly.type
_entity_poly.pdbx_seq_one_letter_code
_entity_poly.pdbx_strand_id
1 'polypeptide(L)'
;MKRSGENGYGGGISSTEKDGKNVSENENITFRVLDGKEISVSRDRLRDTGRINNRWSLEETDAMIAPLKGTWTTNTYMGYVLPYNLRKFEPDTYADEEARETFFGEYHEAVRAAEESPVPDISVEVQPVEEYEDGYTIRVNGYESPFSIILSTERINDEYPIYSDTTTLSESFFVEYPVVYIKLFAKFKDGESDRYNPATVIVSADGQVLLLMEGAFYSLERR
;
A
#
# COMPACT_ATOMS: atom_id res chain seq x y z
N MET A 1 55.30 22.48 -55.02
CA MET A 1 54.69 21.16 -55.30
C MET A 1 54.52 20.42 -53.98
N LYS A 2 53.31 19.91 -53.68
CA LYS A 2 52.97 18.65 -52.97
C LYS A 2 53.74 18.34 -51.65
N ARG A 3 53.17 17.94 -50.51
CA ARG A 3 51.94 17.20 -50.17
C ARG A 3 51.88 17.01 -48.63
N SER A 4 50.67 16.76 -48.12
CA SER A 4 50.30 15.95 -46.93
C SER A 4 50.89 16.31 -45.57
N GLY A 5 50.14 16.62 -44.51
CA GLY A 5 48.73 16.34 -44.20
C GLY A 5 48.65 15.84 -42.75
N GLU A 6 48.66 16.76 -41.79
CA GLU A 6 48.38 16.49 -40.38
C GLU A 6 46.87 16.48 -40.14
N ASN A 7 46.39 15.48 -39.41
CA ASN A 7 44.99 15.29 -39.06
C ASN A 7 44.57 16.35 -38.03
N GLY A 8 43.87 17.38 -38.50
CA GLY A 8 43.16 18.34 -37.66
C GLY A 8 41.86 17.75 -37.10
N TYR A 9 41.70 17.85 -35.79
CA TYR A 9 40.41 17.73 -35.11
C TYR A 9 39.48 18.87 -35.58
N GLY A 10 38.30 18.52 -36.09
CA GLY A 10 37.28 19.51 -36.46
C GLY A 10 36.30 18.97 -37.49
N GLY A 11 35.21 18.36 -37.03
CA GLY A 11 34.11 17.92 -37.89
C GLY A 11 32.81 17.99 -37.10
N GLY A 12 32.14 19.14 -37.19
CA GLY A 12 30.83 19.37 -36.61
C GLY A 12 29.79 18.44 -37.22
N ILE A 13 28.96 17.84 -36.36
CA ILE A 13 27.74 17.17 -36.78
C ILE A 13 26.62 18.19 -36.55
N SER A 14 26.23 18.85 -37.64
CA SER A 14 25.01 19.64 -37.73
C SER A 14 23.82 18.72 -37.45
N SER A 15 23.17 18.91 -36.30
CA SER A 15 21.88 18.28 -36.01
C SER A 15 20.80 19.30 -36.37
N THR A 16 20.24 19.13 -37.56
CA THR A 16 19.02 19.80 -37.97
C THR A 16 17.84 19.12 -37.28
N GLU A 17 17.07 19.95 -36.57
CA GLU A 17 15.70 19.82 -36.10
C GLU A 17 15.01 18.47 -36.35
N LYS A 18 14.72 17.78 -35.24
CA LYS A 18 13.36 17.28 -35.03
C LYS A 18 12.88 17.83 -33.69
N ASP A 19 12.05 18.86 -33.78
CA ASP A 19 11.01 19.18 -32.81
C ASP A 19 10.10 17.93 -32.65
N GLY A 20 10.61 16.94 -31.94
CA GLY A 20 9.79 15.98 -31.25
C GLY A 20 9.15 16.74 -30.12
N LYS A 21 7.93 17.24 -30.38
CA LYS A 21 6.98 17.66 -29.37
C LYS A 21 6.97 16.56 -28.30
N ASN A 22 7.76 16.74 -27.23
CA ASN A 22 7.70 15.88 -26.05
C ASN A 22 6.28 16.05 -25.57
N VAL A 23 5.45 15.06 -25.90
CA VAL A 23 4.16 14.86 -25.29
C VAL A 23 4.50 14.78 -23.81
N SER A 24 4.14 15.82 -23.06
CA SER A 24 4.35 15.87 -21.62
C SER A 24 3.69 14.63 -21.04
N GLU A 25 4.49 13.59 -20.77
CA GLU A 25 4.05 12.45 -19.99
C GLU A 25 3.47 13.05 -18.71
N ASN A 26 2.18 12.82 -18.46
CA ASN A 26 1.39 13.52 -17.45
C ASN A 26 2.20 13.76 -16.16
N GLU A 27 2.47 15.03 -15.87
CA GLU A 27 3.21 15.47 -14.68
C GLU A 27 2.52 15.02 -13.38
N ASN A 28 1.23 14.69 -13.46
CA ASN A 28 0.41 14.27 -12.34
C ASN A 28 -0.18 12.88 -12.55
N ILE A 29 -0.41 12.19 -11.44
CA ILE A 29 -1.14 10.95 -11.33
C ILE A 29 -2.48 11.26 -10.69
N THR A 30 -3.54 10.79 -11.32
CA THR A 30 -4.90 10.93 -10.82
C THR A 30 -5.39 9.58 -10.33
N PHE A 31 -6.01 9.57 -9.15
CA PHE A 31 -6.65 8.40 -8.57
C PHE A 31 -7.98 8.77 -7.94
N ARG A 32 -8.89 7.79 -7.84
CA ARG A 32 -10.18 7.97 -7.18
C ARG A 32 -10.10 7.47 -5.75
N VAL A 33 -10.67 8.24 -4.83
CA VAL A 33 -10.89 7.81 -3.44
C VAL A 33 -12.29 7.20 -3.30
N LEU A 34 -12.60 6.67 -2.11
CA LEU A 34 -13.77 5.83 -1.85
C LEU A 34 -15.12 6.45 -2.26
N ASP A 35 -15.28 7.77 -2.20
CA ASP A 35 -16.50 8.48 -2.61
C ASP A 35 -16.56 8.80 -4.12
N GLY A 36 -15.56 8.35 -4.89
CA GLY A 36 -15.41 8.60 -6.32
C GLY A 36 -14.72 9.93 -6.66
N LYS A 37 -14.34 10.75 -5.67
CA LYS A 37 -13.59 12.00 -5.91
C LYS A 37 -12.21 11.69 -6.48
N GLU A 38 -11.82 12.44 -7.51
CA GLU A 38 -10.49 12.33 -8.10
C GLU A 38 -9.50 13.24 -7.36
N ILE A 39 -8.37 12.68 -6.95
CA ILE A 39 -7.21 13.38 -6.40
C ILE A 39 -6.10 13.32 -7.45
N SER A 40 -5.45 14.45 -7.71
CA SER A 40 -4.33 14.54 -8.64
C SER A 40 -3.08 14.99 -7.90
N VAL A 41 -2.01 14.21 -8.00
CA VAL A 41 -0.73 14.44 -7.31
C VAL A 41 0.43 14.40 -8.29
N SER A 42 1.45 15.23 -8.07
CA SER A 42 2.66 15.20 -8.90
C SER A 42 3.32 13.82 -8.87
N ARG A 43 3.64 13.30 -10.06
CA ARG A 43 4.32 12.02 -10.27
C ARG A 43 5.70 11.98 -9.60
N ASP A 44 6.36 13.13 -9.49
CA ASP A 44 7.67 13.27 -8.84
C ASP A 44 7.65 12.84 -7.36
N ARG A 45 6.47 12.81 -6.72
CA ARG A 45 6.30 12.36 -5.34
C ARG A 45 6.42 10.85 -5.17
N LEU A 46 6.22 10.05 -6.24
CA LEU A 46 6.31 8.58 -6.17
C LEU A 46 7.74 8.04 -5.98
N ARG A 47 8.75 8.84 -6.33
CA ARG A 47 10.17 8.41 -6.43
C ARG A 47 10.29 7.08 -7.22
N ASP A 48 11.33 6.30 -6.98
CA ASP A 48 11.55 4.98 -7.61
C ASP A 48 10.68 3.86 -7.01
N THR A 49 9.82 4.19 -6.03
CA THR A 49 9.09 3.19 -5.24
C THR A 49 7.65 2.94 -5.71
N GLY A 50 7.12 3.77 -6.60
CA GLY A 50 5.69 3.72 -6.98
C GLY A 50 4.74 4.09 -5.83
N ARG A 51 5.25 4.75 -4.78
CA ARG A 51 4.53 5.03 -3.54
C ARG A 51 4.71 6.47 -3.06
N ILE A 52 3.66 7.05 -2.49
CA ILE A 52 3.72 8.32 -1.74
C ILE A 52 3.50 8.01 -0.27
N ASN A 53 4.47 8.35 0.59
CA ASN A 53 4.41 8.08 2.03
C ASN A 53 4.41 9.39 2.83
N ASN A 54 3.31 9.65 3.57
CA ASN A 54 3.21 10.73 4.56
C ASN A 54 3.70 12.11 4.08
N ARG A 55 3.40 12.45 2.82
CA ARG A 55 3.73 13.75 2.21
C ARG A 55 2.48 14.38 1.64
N TRP A 56 1.42 14.43 2.42
CA TRP A 56 0.09 14.86 1.99
C TRP A 56 -0.17 16.30 2.41
N SER A 57 -0.84 17.07 1.56
CA SER A 57 -1.48 18.31 2.00
C SER A 57 -2.68 17.98 2.91
N LEU A 58 -3.19 18.99 3.63
CA LEU A 58 -4.42 18.82 4.41
C LEU A 58 -5.60 18.47 3.50
N GLU A 59 -5.75 19.16 2.37
CA GLU A 59 -6.82 18.88 1.40
C GLU A 59 -6.76 17.45 0.83
N GLU A 60 -5.56 16.93 0.55
CA GLU A 60 -5.37 15.55 0.11
C GLU A 60 -5.72 14.56 1.22
N THR A 61 -5.31 14.86 2.45
CA THR A 61 -5.63 14.03 3.63
C THR A 61 -7.14 13.98 3.84
N ASP A 62 -7.82 15.13 3.83
CA ASP A 62 -9.27 15.23 3.99
C ASP A 62 -10.01 14.48 2.89
N ALA A 63 -9.56 14.61 1.63
CA ALA A 63 -10.16 13.88 0.52
C ALA A 63 -10.03 12.35 0.69
N MET A 64 -8.96 11.86 1.32
CA MET A 64 -8.80 10.42 1.59
C MET A 64 -9.53 9.94 2.86
N ILE A 65 -9.64 10.78 3.89
CA ILE A 65 -10.20 10.39 5.21
C ILE A 65 -11.70 10.67 5.32
N ALA A 66 -12.20 11.79 4.77
CA ALA A 66 -13.61 12.16 4.87
C ALA A 66 -14.58 11.08 4.36
N PRO A 67 -14.29 10.34 3.26
CA PRO A 67 -15.15 9.25 2.80
C PRO A 67 -15.29 8.10 3.80
N LEU A 68 -14.30 7.92 4.69
CA LEU A 68 -14.28 6.88 5.71
C LEU A 68 -15.04 7.27 6.99
N LYS A 69 -15.58 8.49 7.09
CA LYS A 69 -16.33 8.96 8.26
C LYS A 69 -17.39 7.96 8.72
N GLY A 70 -17.50 7.75 10.03
CA GLY A 70 -18.44 6.80 10.63
C GLY A 70 -17.73 5.56 11.17
N THR A 71 -18.49 4.50 11.41
CA THR A 71 -17.99 3.27 12.03
C THR A 71 -17.94 2.14 11.02
N TRP A 72 -16.77 1.52 10.89
CA TRP A 72 -16.54 0.35 10.08
C TRP A 72 -16.26 -0.83 10.99
N THR A 73 -16.82 -2.00 10.69
CA THR A 73 -16.55 -3.21 11.45
C THR A 73 -16.12 -4.35 10.55
N THR A 74 -15.22 -5.17 11.05
CA THR A 74 -14.83 -6.43 10.43
C THR A 74 -16.05 -7.31 10.16
N ASN A 75 -16.12 -7.85 8.95
CA ASN A 75 -17.23 -8.71 8.52
C ASN A 75 -16.74 -10.11 8.12
N THR A 76 -15.92 -10.23 7.07
CA THR A 76 -15.54 -11.54 6.50
C THR A 76 -14.03 -11.67 6.36
N TYR A 77 -13.47 -12.85 6.65
CA TYR A 77 -12.07 -13.18 6.33
C TYR A 77 -11.89 -13.29 4.81
N MET A 78 -10.85 -12.64 4.27
CA MET A 78 -10.61 -12.51 2.83
C MET A 78 -9.41 -13.31 2.34
N GLY A 79 -8.40 -13.49 3.18
CA GLY A 79 -7.18 -14.22 2.83
C GLY A 79 -6.02 -13.89 3.77
N TYR A 80 -4.87 -14.49 3.51
CA TYR A 80 -3.65 -14.30 4.29
C TYR A 80 -2.54 -13.71 3.42
N VAL A 81 -1.69 -12.86 4.03
CA VAL A 81 -0.56 -12.23 3.38
C VAL A 81 0.39 -13.29 2.85
N LEU A 82 0.69 -13.17 1.56
CA LEU A 82 1.66 -14.00 0.91
C LEU A 82 3.08 -13.54 1.30
N PRO A 83 3.95 -14.41 1.85
CA PRO A 83 5.26 -13.98 2.30
C PRO A 83 6.19 -13.80 1.11
N TYR A 84 6.98 -12.71 1.13
CA TYR A 84 7.95 -12.39 0.08
C TYR A 84 8.90 -13.52 -0.28
N ASN A 85 9.38 -14.27 0.73
CA ASN A 85 10.43 -15.25 0.51
C ASN A 85 9.98 -16.46 -0.31
N LEU A 86 8.72 -16.55 -0.74
CA LEU A 86 8.26 -17.61 -1.64
C LEU A 86 9.20 -17.85 -2.81
N ARG A 87 9.67 -16.77 -3.46
CA ARG A 87 10.61 -16.90 -4.57
C ARG A 87 11.94 -17.54 -4.16
N LYS A 88 12.41 -17.37 -2.93
CA LYS A 88 13.63 -18.03 -2.42
C LYS A 88 13.43 -19.51 -2.07
N PHE A 89 12.17 -19.94 -1.99
CA PHE A 89 11.76 -21.30 -1.68
C PHE A 89 11.07 -21.96 -2.89
N GLU A 90 11.09 -21.33 -4.07
CA GLU A 90 10.65 -21.98 -5.32
C GLU A 90 11.55 -23.19 -5.63
N PRO A 91 11.03 -24.25 -6.28
CA PRO A 91 11.74 -25.53 -6.46
C PRO A 91 13.13 -25.45 -7.11
N ASP A 92 13.38 -24.38 -7.88
CA ASP A 92 14.62 -24.18 -8.65
C ASP A 92 15.59 -23.15 -8.02
N THR A 93 15.45 -22.88 -6.71
CA THR A 93 16.19 -21.80 -6.02
C THR A 93 17.16 -22.29 -4.95
N TYR A 94 17.84 -21.36 -4.28
CA TYR A 94 18.98 -21.62 -3.39
C TYR A 94 18.63 -22.34 -2.08
N ALA A 95 17.36 -22.43 -1.70
CA ALA A 95 16.96 -23.10 -0.48
C ALA A 95 17.00 -24.62 -0.64
N ASP A 96 17.51 -25.32 0.37
CA ASP A 96 17.38 -26.77 0.45
C ASP A 96 15.92 -27.21 0.67
N GLU A 97 15.64 -28.47 0.37
CA GLU A 97 14.28 -29.03 0.39
C GLU A 97 13.63 -28.98 1.78
N GLU A 98 14.39 -29.18 2.86
CA GLU A 98 13.90 -29.16 4.23
C GLU A 98 13.49 -27.74 4.66
N ALA A 99 14.31 -26.73 4.33
CA ALA A 99 13.98 -25.34 4.57
C ALA A 99 12.74 -24.89 3.79
N ARG A 100 12.59 -25.38 2.55
CA ARG A 100 11.41 -25.15 1.72
C ARG A 100 10.15 -25.77 2.34
N GLU A 101 10.19 -27.06 2.69
CA GLU A 101 9.05 -27.76 3.29
C GLU A 101 8.64 -27.12 4.62
N THR A 102 9.60 -26.72 5.45
CA THR A 102 9.34 -26.01 6.71
C THR A 102 8.64 -24.67 6.46
N PHE A 103 9.17 -23.85 5.56
CA PHE A 103 8.61 -22.53 5.26
C PHE A 103 7.17 -22.61 4.73
N PHE A 104 6.92 -23.50 3.76
CA PHE A 104 5.56 -23.69 3.24
C PHE A 104 4.63 -24.33 4.28
N GLY A 105 5.14 -25.24 5.11
CA GLY A 105 4.41 -25.83 6.23
C GLY A 105 3.92 -24.78 7.22
N GLU A 106 4.82 -23.92 7.71
CA GLU A 106 4.50 -22.81 8.61
C GLU A 106 3.50 -21.83 7.99
N TYR A 107 3.69 -21.49 6.71
CA TYR A 107 2.76 -20.62 5.99
C TYR A 107 1.35 -21.22 5.92
N HIS A 108 1.20 -22.47 5.47
CA HIS A 108 -0.10 -23.12 5.34
C HIS A 108 -0.74 -23.42 6.70
N GLU A 109 0.04 -23.60 7.77
CA GLU A 109 -0.48 -23.65 9.13
C GLU A 109 -1.06 -22.31 9.56
N ALA A 110 -0.36 -21.19 9.31
CA ALA A 110 -0.85 -19.85 9.61
C ALA A 110 -2.12 -19.49 8.82
N VAL A 111 -2.16 -19.83 7.52
CA VAL A 111 -3.37 -19.67 6.67
C VAL A 111 -4.55 -20.40 7.30
N ARG A 112 -4.37 -21.69 7.63
CA ARG A 112 -5.44 -22.51 8.21
C ARG A 112 -5.88 -21.99 9.57
N ALA A 113 -4.94 -21.58 10.42
CA ALA A 113 -5.25 -20.99 11.71
C ALA A 113 -6.09 -19.70 11.56
N ALA A 114 -5.79 -18.87 10.57
CA ALA A 114 -6.57 -17.67 10.27
C ALA A 114 -7.96 -17.99 9.70
N GLU A 115 -8.08 -18.99 8.82
CA GLU A 115 -9.36 -19.44 8.24
C GLU A 115 -10.30 -20.07 9.28
N GLU A 116 -9.75 -20.83 10.23
CA GLU A 116 -10.51 -21.50 11.29
C GLU A 116 -10.84 -20.55 12.45
N SER A 117 -10.14 -19.42 12.56
CA SER A 117 -10.37 -18.42 13.59
C SER A 117 -11.65 -17.62 13.33
N PRO A 118 -12.41 -17.25 14.38
CA PRO A 118 -13.53 -16.33 14.21
C PRO A 118 -13.03 -14.98 13.71
N VAL A 119 -13.82 -14.33 12.86
CA VAL A 119 -13.56 -12.93 12.46
C VAL A 119 -13.49 -12.07 13.73
N PRO A 120 -12.38 -11.33 13.95
CA PRO A 120 -12.21 -10.56 15.17
C PRO A 120 -13.24 -9.43 15.21
N ASP A 121 -13.80 -9.11 16.37
CA ASP A 121 -14.72 -7.97 16.54
C ASP A 121 -13.91 -6.67 16.66
N ILE A 122 -13.67 -6.01 15.52
CA ILE A 122 -12.88 -4.78 15.43
C ILE A 122 -13.75 -3.68 14.83
N SER A 123 -13.81 -2.54 15.51
CA SER A 123 -14.36 -1.30 14.98
C SER A 123 -13.25 -0.30 14.64
N VAL A 124 -13.36 0.31 13.45
CA VAL A 124 -12.57 1.48 13.05
C VAL A 124 -13.54 2.65 12.90
N GLU A 125 -13.36 3.67 13.72
CA GLU A 125 -14.21 4.86 13.76
C GLU A 125 -13.45 6.07 13.26
N VAL A 126 -14.02 6.79 12.29
CA VAL A 126 -13.48 8.05 11.79
C VAL A 126 -14.45 9.16 12.15
N GLN A 127 -14.02 10.08 13.02
CA GLN A 127 -14.85 11.17 13.54
C GLN A 127 -14.18 12.53 13.30
N PRO A 128 -14.94 13.58 12.97
CA PRO A 128 -14.40 14.93 12.97
C PRO A 128 -14.01 15.33 14.40
N VAL A 129 -12.98 16.15 14.54
CA VAL A 129 -12.60 16.71 15.84
C VAL A 129 -13.42 17.97 16.08
N GLU A 130 -14.29 17.99 17.09
CA GLU A 130 -15.19 19.14 17.33
C GLU A 130 -14.44 20.44 17.65
N GLU A 131 -13.24 20.36 18.22
CA GLU A 131 -12.43 21.53 18.59
C GLU A 131 -11.63 22.15 17.42
N TYR A 132 -11.46 21.42 16.32
CA TYR A 132 -10.73 21.90 15.14
C TYR A 132 -11.63 21.78 13.92
N GLU A 133 -11.98 22.89 13.28
CA GLU A 133 -12.94 22.93 12.17
C GLU A 133 -12.59 21.99 11.00
N ASP A 134 -11.33 21.54 10.90
CA ASP A 134 -10.79 20.74 9.79
C ASP A 134 -9.97 19.49 10.22
N GLY A 135 -10.31 18.84 11.34
CA GLY A 135 -9.56 17.67 11.85
C GLY A 135 -10.34 16.35 11.87
N TYR A 136 -9.64 15.21 11.72
CA TYR A 136 -10.21 13.88 11.94
C TYR A 136 -9.43 13.09 13.01
N THR A 137 -10.16 12.40 13.88
CA THR A 137 -9.62 11.37 14.77
C THR A 137 -10.04 10.00 14.26
N ILE A 138 -9.09 9.07 14.21
CA ILE A 138 -9.35 7.66 13.96
C ILE A 138 -9.24 6.90 15.28
N ARG A 139 -10.27 6.13 15.61
CA ARG A 139 -10.26 5.23 16.77
C ARG A 139 -10.36 3.78 16.31
N VAL A 140 -9.61 2.89 16.95
CA VAL A 140 -9.76 1.45 16.78
C VAL A 140 -10.20 0.85 18.10
N ASN A 141 -11.35 0.18 18.11
CA ASN A 141 -12.00 -0.34 19.32
C ASN A 141 -12.14 0.71 20.43
N GLY A 142 -12.51 1.95 20.05
CA GLY A 142 -12.68 3.07 20.97
C GLY A 142 -11.39 3.76 21.42
N TYR A 143 -10.21 3.31 20.98
CA TYR A 143 -8.92 3.93 21.31
C TYR A 143 -8.41 4.78 20.16
N GLU A 144 -8.03 6.03 20.45
CA GLU A 144 -7.43 6.91 19.44
C GLU A 144 -6.11 6.34 18.93
N SER A 145 -6.01 6.26 17.60
CA SER A 145 -4.84 5.76 16.91
C SER A 145 -4.19 6.89 16.13
N PRO A 146 -2.87 7.14 16.30
CA PRO A 146 -2.15 7.89 15.29
C PRO A 146 -2.24 7.12 13.97
N PHE A 147 -2.20 7.85 12.85
CA PHE A 147 -2.29 7.23 11.54
C PHE A 147 -1.26 7.77 10.57
N SER A 148 -0.94 6.94 9.57
CA SER A 148 -0.14 7.33 8.42
C SER A 148 -0.81 6.90 7.13
N ILE A 149 -0.71 7.71 6.08
CA ILE A 149 -1.32 7.42 4.79
C ILE A 149 -0.23 7.16 3.76
N ILE A 150 -0.36 6.04 3.07
CA ILE A 150 0.53 5.63 1.99
C ILE A 150 -0.33 5.32 0.76
N LEU A 151 -0.01 5.93 -0.37
CA LEU A 151 -0.58 5.58 -1.67
C LEU A 151 0.39 4.67 -2.40
N SER A 152 -0.10 3.59 -3.00
CA SER A 152 0.63 2.79 -3.98
C SER A 152 -0.15 2.81 -5.29
N THR A 153 0.49 3.25 -6.37
CA THR A 153 -0.20 3.40 -7.68
C THR A 153 -0.23 2.11 -8.49
N GLU A 154 0.63 1.19 -8.14
CA GLU A 154 0.82 -0.09 -8.81
C GLU A 154 1.34 -1.09 -7.78
N ARG A 155 1.24 -2.38 -8.13
CA ARG A 155 1.74 -3.49 -7.34
C ARG A 155 3.25 -3.64 -7.52
N ILE A 156 3.98 -2.60 -7.15
CA ILE A 156 5.44 -2.59 -7.09
C ILE A 156 5.84 -2.67 -5.62
N ASN A 157 6.75 -3.59 -5.29
CA ASN A 157 7.30 -3.79 -3.95
C ASN A 157 6.30 -4.26 -2.87
N ASP A 158 5.14 -4.81 -3.24
CA ASP A 158 4.33 -5.67 -2.34
C ASP A 158 5.11 -6.91 -1.86
N GLU A 159 6.21 -7.18 -2.57
CA GLU A 159 7.23 -8.16 -2.28
C GLU A 159 8.29 -7.64 -1.28
N TYR A 160 8.41 -6.37 -0.90
CA TYR A 160 9.51 -5.98 0.00
C TYR A 160 9.25 -6.40 1.46
N PRO A 161 10.13 -7.20 2.11
CA PRO A 161 9.86 -7.89 3.38
C PRO A 161 9.73 -6.98 4.61
N ILE A 162 9.90 -5.68 4.45
CA ILE A 162 9.82 -4.69 5.53
C ILE A 162 8.36 -4.21 5.72
N TYR A 163 7.46 -4.52 4.78
CA TYR A 163 6.13 -3.93 4.74
C TYR A 163 5.00 -4.95 4.62
N SER A 164 5.01 -6.01 5.45
CA SER A 164 3.84 -6.91 5.56
C SER A 164 2.56 -6.17 5.98
N ASP A 165 2.68 -4.96 6.52
CA ASP A 165 1.58 -4.07 6.88
C ASP A 165 1.18 -3.09 5.74
N THR A 166 1.80 -3.14 4.56
CA THR A 166 1.38 -2.43 3.33
C THR A 166 1.54 -3.33 2.11
N THR A 167 0.84 -4.45 2.14
CA THR A 167 0.74 -5.37 1.01
C THR A 167 -0.71 -5.72 0.78
N THR A 168 -1.06 -6.00 -0.47
CA THR A 168 -2.37 -6.56 -0.86
C THR A 168 -2.22 -7.94 -1.48
N LEU A 169 -1.07 -8.57 -1.24
CA LEU A 169 -0.77 -9.86 -1.84
C LEU A 169 -1.33 -11.00 -1.00
N SER A 170 -2.25 -11.75 -1.58
CA SER A 170 -2.78 -13.01 -1.06
C SER A 170 -2.96 -14.01 -2.20
N GLU A 171 -2.95 -15.31 -1.90
CA GLU A 171 -3.31 -16.33 -2.91
C GLU A 171 -4.81 -16.29 -3.23
N SER A 172 -5.63 -15.89 -2.26
CA SER A 172 -7.09 -16.05 -2.30
C SER A 172 -7.83 -14.92 -3.01
N PHE A 173 -7.23 -13.74 -3.12
CA PHE A 173 -7.88 -12.57 -3.73
C PHE A 173 -6.88 -11.58 -4.32
N PHE A 174 -7.41 -10.65 -5.12
CA PHE A 174 -6.66 -9.54 -5.71
C PHE A 174 -7.33 -8.21 -5.36
N VAL A 175 -6.53 -7.17 -5.16
CA VAL A 175 -6.99 -5.79 -4.90
C VAL A 175 -6.67 -4.91 -6.09
N GLU A 176 -7.64 -4.10 -6.53
CA GLU A 176 -7.43 -3.17 -7.63
C GLU A 176 -6.65 -1.94 -7.18
N TYR A 177 -5.57 -1.63 -7.92
CA TYR A 177 -4.75 -0.44 -7.71
C TYR A 177 -5.30 0.76 -8.50
N PRO A 178 -5.06 2.00 -8.05
CA PRO A 178 -4.27 2.40 -6.89
C PRO A 178 -4.88 2.04 -5.53
N VAL A 179 -4.02 1.82 -4.53
CA VAL A 179 -4.42 1.47 -3.16
C VAL A 179 -3.94 2.52 -2.18
N VAL A 180 -4.82 2.94 -1.28
CA VAL A 180 -4.50 3.77 -0.12
C VAL A 180 -4.42 2.91 1.12
N TYR A 181 -3.26 2.88 1.75
CA TYR A 181 -3.02 2.24 3.04
C TYR A 181 -3.08 3.30 4.15
N ILE A 182 -3.90 3.06 5.16
CA ILE A 182 -3.97 3.87 6.38
C ILE A 182 -3.47 2.98 7.51
N LYS A 183 -2.22 3.17 7.92
CA LYS A 183 -1.66 2.42 9.05
C LYS A 183 -2.17 3.00 10.35
N LEU A 184 -2.53 2.12 11.26
CA LEU A 184 -3.13 2.37 12.55
C LEU A 184 -2.48 1.46 13.60
N PHE A 185 -2.77 1.74 14.86
CA PHE A 185 -2.49 0.88 15.99
C PHE A 185 -3.83 0.49 16.62
N ALA A 186 -4.03 -0.81 16.73
CA ALA A 186 -5.19 -1.36 17.38
C ALA A 186 -4.78 -1.88 18.76
N LYS A 187 -5.53 -1.48 19.78
CA LYS A 187 -5.31 -1.96 21.14
C LYS A 187 -6.19 -3.18 21.38
N PHE A 188 -5.58 -4.30 21.68
CA PHE A 188 -6.27 -5.55 21.98
C PHE A 188 -6.24 -5.82 23.48
N LYS A 189 -7.35 -6.33 24.01
CA LYS A 189 -7.34 -7.01 25.29
C LYS A 189 -7.00 -8.47 25.06
N ASP A 190 -5.72 -8.78 25.01
CA ASP A 190 -5.25 -10.16 25.08
C ASP A 190 -4.70 -10.43 26.49
N GLY A 191 -5.57 -10.90 27.39
CA GLY A 191 -5.23 -11.08 28.80
C GLY A 191 -4.99 -9.77 29.57
N GLU A 192 -3.86 -9.69 30.29
CA GLU A 192 -3.56 -8.57 31.22
C GLU A 192 -2.71 -7.44 30.63
N SER A 193 -2.28 -7.51 29.36
CA SER A 193 -1.36 -6.51 28.79
C SER A 193 -1.99 -5.74 27.63
N ASP A 194 -2.03 -4.42 27.76
CA ASP A 194 -2.40 -3.49 26.69
C ASP A 194 -1.29 -3.46 25.62
N ARG A 195 -1.35 -4.38 24.65
CA ARG A 195 -0.47 -4.33 23.47
C ARG A 195 -1.17 -3.59 22.33
N TYR A 196 -0.43 -2.66 21.74
CA TYR A 196 -0.79 -2.05 20.46
C TYR A 196 -0.24 -2.94 19.35
N ASN A 197 -1.12 -3.57 18.56
CA ASN A 197 -0.70 -4.29 17.36
C ASN A 197 -0.91 -3.38 16.15
N PRO A 198 0.00 -3.43 15.16
CA PRO A 198 -0.18 -2.70 13.92
C PRO A 198 -1.39 -3.26 13.17
N ALA A 199 -2.20 -2.35 12.62
CA ALA A 199 -3.31 -2.67 11.74
C ALA A 199 -3.30 -1.70 10.57
N THR A 200 -3.71 -2.15 9.39
CA THR A 200 -3.77 -1.28 8.21
C THR A 200 -5.15 -1.36 7.57
N VAL A 201 -5.81 -0.22 7.46
CA VAL A 201 -7.00 -0.10 6.60
C VAL A 201 -6.52 0.10 5.18
N ILE A 202 -7.10 -0.66 4.25
CA ILE A 202 -6.76 -0.67 2.84
C ILE A 202 -7.99 -0.22 2.07
N VAL A 203 -7.86 0.83 1.28
CA VAL A 203 -8.90 1.32 0.38
C VAL A 203 -8.42 1.10 -1.05
N SER A 204 -9.14 0.29 -1.81
CA SER A 204 -8.79 -0.06 -3.19
C SER A 204 -9.48 0.84 -4.21
N ALA A 205 -9.01 0.79 -5.46
CA ALA A 205 -9.57 1.58 -6.55
C ALA A 205 -11.01 1.19 -6.92
N ASP A 206 -11.39 -0.08 -6.71
CA ASP A 206 -12.74 -0.59 -6.90
C ASP A 206 -13.65 -0.34 -5.68
N GLY A 207 -13.15 0.35 -4.65
CA GLY A 207 -13.94 0.77 -3.49
C GLY A 207 -14.07 -0.27 -2.38
N GLN A 208 -13.27 -1.33 -2.40
CA GLN A 208 -13.17 -2.25 -1.26
C GLN A 208 -12.47 -1.56 -0.11
N VAL A 209 -12.95 -1.83 1.11
CA VAL A 209 -12.32 -1.39 2.35
C VAL A 209 -11.99 -2.64 3.15
N LEU A 210 -10.69 -2.87 3.38
CA LEU A 210 -10.18 -4.05 4.08
C LEU A 210 -9.40 -3.64 5.33
N LEU A 211 -9.30 -4.56 6.27
CA LEU A 211 -8.40 -4.49 7.42
C LEU A 211 -7.35 -5.59 7.29
N LEU A 212 -6.08 -5.20 7.31
CA LEU A 212 -4.95 -6.12 7.43
C LEU A 212 -4.40 -6.07 8.85
N MET A 213 -4.38 -7.24 9.50
CA MET A 213 -3.91 -7.38 10.88
C MET A 213 -3.38 -8.80 11.09
N GLU A 214 -2.21 -8.92 11.73
CA GLU A 214 -1.58 -10.22 12.04
C GLU A 214 -1.46 -11.14 10.80
N GLY A 215 -1.25 -10.55 9.62
CA GLY A 215 -1.13 -11.28 8.37
C GLY A 215 -2.46 -11.69 7.73
N ALA A 216 -3.60 -11.51 8.40
CA ALA A 216 -4.92 -11.82 7.86
C ALA A 216 -5.63 -10.56 7.33
N PHE A 217 -6.33 -10.71 6.20
CA PHE A 217 -7.19 -9.70 5.60
C PHE A 217 -8.64 -9.95 5.96
N TYR A 218 -9.35 -8.89 6.32
CA TYR A 218 -10.78 -8.90 6.61
C TYR A 218 -11.50 -7.81 5.83
N SER A 219 -12.71 -8.06 5.33
CA SER A 219 -13.56 -7.00 4.80
C SER A 219 -14.06 -6.12 5.93
N LEU A 220 -14.15 -4.81 5.68
CA LEU A 220 -14.79 -3.84 6.57
C LEU A 220 -16.12 -3.42 5.98
N GLU A 221 -17.16 -3.45 6.80
CA GLU A 221 -18.48 -2.95 6.46
C GLU A 221 -18.85 -1.74 7.31
N ARG A 222 -19.49 -0.77 6.66
CA ARG A 222 -19.96 0.43 7.34
C ARG A 222 -21.26 0.12 8.09
N ARG A 223 -21.32 0.49 9.36
CA ARG A 223 -22.52 0.41 10.21
C ARG A 223 -23.37 1.67 10.16
#